data_AF-A0A507DHD8-F1
#
_entry.id   AF-A0A507DHD8-F1
#
_cell.length_a   1.000
_cell.length_b   1.000
_cell.length_c   1.000
_cell.angle_alpha   90.00
_cell.angle_beta   90.00
_cell.angle_gamma   90.00
#
_symmetry.space_group_name_H-M   'P 1'
#
loop_
_entity.id
_entity.type
_entity.pdbx_description
1 polymer ?
#
loop_
_entity_poly.entity_id
_entity_poly.type
_entity_poly.pdbx_seq_one_letter_code
_entity_poly.pdbx_strand_id
1 'polypeptide(L)'
;MKRAICAYAARGAHWPSYTRCRASTTRLKAHHQFRVIATHASPSWTVRLNDVVLPGISNTLNALTGYSEVVKLKERVLAKDAELNMKKAALEASRNKYEELIESRRKMQRELNALLNRKDTWLDSDVERFTLLYRQEITLEQDENTAKQLYKNASEVMEKAHVELLSEIRERYIEEQLYSDKIRSVSTWYTWALILVHLTVFLSAQFLVEPARRERFHAELSELIKNTAHLNQNAVEKQFMVELRPLVARLDELELLHSGSSNVSVIAVKEEDEGKMMRYTICRHAARYRSIIHPFAKHPTSSIASQYQTRSFRGTVMDTWLPALRQDRPTFLTKAWRSYRWLSLKKFLQATFTYVRLWYTLRPVEKASPPKMKQQFEELYLKMNEELAAYNFEQLAKILSPPMQNAMQVEMAKLKRMGKMYWKSHGKASKTKFLHAVIAKTPNQMQEVFQFTMEMNYRQSVVLYKEKKGWDGSLSRDIVGGNADKIVPIREYIVFERIITYKEGSRDAGIKSYGNWRIAGKLEHHTPSLDTH
;
A
#
# COMPACT_ATOMS: atom_id res chain seq x y z
N MET A 1 1.39 6.34 -46.90
CA MET A 1 0.01 5.88 -47.22
C MET A 1 -0.98 6.84 -46.61
N LYS A 2 -1.83 7.44 -47.46
CA LYS A 2 -2.83 8.49 -47.18
C LYS A 2 -4.18 7.88 -46.75
N ARG A 3 -4.98 8.70 -46.02
CA ARG A 3 -6.47 8.75 -45.95
C ARG A 3 -7.20 7.61 -45.19
N ALA A 4 -8.40 7.73 -44.64
CA ALA A 4 -9.38 8.79 -44.27
C ALA A 4 -10.67 8.02 -43.83
N ILE A 5 -11.33 8.34 -42.70
CA ILE A 5 -12.57 9.14 -42.55
C ILE A 5 -13.93 8.42 -42.82
N CYS A 6 -14.88 8.68 -41.90
CA CYS A 6 -16.37 8.61 -41.97
C CYS A 6 -17.03 7.22 -41.94
N ALA A 7 -18.22 7.01 -41.38
CA ALA A 7 -19.22 7.78 -40.63
C ALA A 7 -20.30 6.76 -40.19
N TYR A 8 -21.03 6.97 -39.10
CA TYR A 8 -22.46 6.60 -39.07
C TYR A 8 -23.19 7.26 -37.89
N ALA A 9 -24.00 8.27 -38.22
CA ALA A 9 -25.15 8.69 -37.45
C ALA A 9 -26.41 8.07 -38.08
N ALA A 10 -27.47 7.96 -37.26
CA ALA A 10 -28.85 7.63 -37.62
C ALA A 10 -29.19 6.16 -37.96
N ARG A 11 -29.89 5.50 -37.03
CA ARG A 11 -31.14 4.78 -37.30
C ARG A 11 -31.84 4.42 -35.99
N GLY A 12 -33.09 4.87 -35.85
CA GLY A 12 -33.97 4.51 -34.74
C GLY A 12 -34.52 3.10 -34.86
N ALA A 13 -34.87 2.51 -33.72
CA ALA A 13 -35.84 1.42 -33.62
C ALA A 13 -36.33 1.29 -32.16
N HIS A 14 -37.63 1.54 -32.01
CA HIS A 14 -38.60 0.99 -31.06
C HIS A 14 -38.14 0.18 -29.83
N TRP A 15 -38.61 0.61 -28.65
CA TRP A 15 -38.93 -0.28 -27.53
C TRP A 15 -40.46 -0.38 -27.37
N PRO A 16 -41.02 -1.59 -27.12
CA PRO A 16 -42.44 -1.84 -27.19
C PRO A 16 -43.20 -1.51 -25.90
N SER A 17 -44.43 -1.05 -26.11
CA SER A 17 -45.52 -0.83 -25.14
C SER A 17 -46.14 -2.14 -24.63
N TYR A 18 -47.06 -1.99 -23.67
CA TYR A 18 -47.95 -2.95 -22.96
C TYR A 18 -47.49 -3.18 -21.49
N THR A 19 -48.30 -3.01 -20.44
CA THR A 19 -49.76 -2.94 -20.37
C THR A 19 -50.23 -2.19 -19.12
N ARG A 20 -51.30 -1.42 -19.32
CA ARG A 20 -52.11 -0.72 -18.33
C ARG A 20 -53.00 -1.74 -17.60
N CYS A 21 -52.72 -2.05 -16.33
CA CYS A 21 -53.68 -2.72 -15.44
C CYS A 21 -54.47 -1.69 -14.66
N ARG A 22 -55.76 -1.63 -14.98
CA ARG A 22 -56.81 -0.86 -14.32
C ARG A 22 -57.21 -1.63 -13.06
N ALA A 23 -56.90 -1.11 -11.87
CA ALA A 23 -57.52 -1.55 -10.63
C ALA A 23 -58.33 -0.38 -10.05
N SER A 24 -59.56 -0.73 -9.70
CA SER A 24 -60.69 0.09 -9.32
C SER A 24 -60.44 0.99 -8.11
N THR A 25 -60.89 2.23 -8.23
CA THR A 25 -61.18 3.16 -7.15
C THR A 25 -62.13 2.57 -6.12
N THR A 26 -61.69 2.52 -4.86
CA THR A 26 -62.59 2.69 -3.71
C THR A 26 -62.09 3.86 -2.87
N ARG A 27 -62.98 4.84 -2.79
CA ARG A 27 -62.87 6.16 -2.21
C ARG A 27 -62.96 6.07 -0.69
N LEU A 28 -61.99 6.64 0.04
CA LEU A 28 -62.25 7.16 1.38
C LEU A 28 -61.64 8.55 1.50
N LYS A 29 -62.54 9.49 1.77
CA LYS A 29 -62.37 10.93 1.89
C LYS A 29 -61.48 11.24 3.10
N ALA A 30 -60.60 12.23 2.98
CA ALA A 30 -60.37 13.21 4.04
C ALA A 30 -59.52 14.39 3.55
N HIS A 31 -60.15 15.57 3.57
CA HIS A 31 -59.60 16.89 3.90
C HIS A 31 -58.42 17.45 3.08
N HIS A 32 -58.70 18.43 2.23
CA HIS A 32 -58.71 19.88 2.52
C HIS A 32 -57.32 20.50 2.42
N GLN A 33 -57.20 21.45 1.48
CA GLN A 33 -56.23 22.54 1.42
C GLN A 33 -54.75 22.17 1.45
N PHE A 34 -54.04 22.36 0.33
CA PHE A 34 -52.75 23.08 0.28
C PHE A 34 -52.38 23.27 -1.20
N ARG A 35 -53.01 24.28 -1.83
CA ARG A 35 -52.48 24.89 -3.05
C ARG A 35 -51.61 26.06 -2.59
N VAL A 36 -50.35 25.80 -2.27
CA VAL A 36 -49.36 26.84 -1.93
C VAL A 36 -48.34 26.93 -3.05
N ILE A 37 -48.46 28.05 -3.77
CA ILE A 37 -47.44 28.83 -4.48
C ILE A 37 -46.01 28.28 -4.30
N ALA A 38 -45.52 27.56 -5.32
CA ALA A 38 -44.10 27.26 -5.47
C ALA A 38 -43.43 28.34 -6.33
N THR A 39 -43.32 29.55 -5.78
CA THR A 39 -42.40 30.59 -6.27
C THR A 39 -41.68 31.20 -5.07
N HIS A 40 -40.84 30.42 -4.40
CA HIS A 40 -39.78 31.02 -3.60
C HIS A 40 -38.59 31.26 -4.54
N ALA A 41 -38.39 32.53 -4.89
CA ALA A 41 -37.15 32.99 -5.52
C ALA A 41 -35.97 32.42 -4.72
N SER A 42 -35.07 31.68 -5.39
CA SER A 42 -33.91 31.11 -4.70
C SER A 42 -33.14 32.26 -4.06
N PRO A 43 -32.83 32.21 -2.76
CA PRO A 43 -32.22 33.34 -2.07
C PRO A 43 -30.87 33.70 -2.70
N SER A 44 -30.54 34.98 -2.82
CA SER A 44 -29.38 35.50 -3.57
C SER A 44 -28.03 34.85 -3.22
N TRP A 45 -27.92 34.22 -2.05
CA TRP A 45 -26.74 33.47 -1.62
C TRP A 45 -26.53 32.16 -2.41
N THR A 46 -27.58 31.48 -2.89
CA THR A 46 -27.45 30.24 -3.70
C THR A 46 -26.89 30.54 -5.08
N VAL A 47 -27.36 31.63 -5.68
CA VAL A 47 -26.87 32.14 -6.97
C VAL A 47 -25.40 32.56 -6.86
N ARG A 48 -25.03 33.32 -5.82
CA ARG A 48 -23.62 33.68 -5.56
C ARG A 48 -22.71 32.47 -5.30
N LEU A 49 -23.20 31.46 -4.57
CA LEU A 49 -22.45 30.22 -4.36
C LEU A 49 -22.17 29.52 -5.68
N ASN A 50 -23.18 29.35 -6.52
CA ASN A 50 -23.08 28.58 -7.75
C ASN A 50 -22.23 29.27 -8.83
N ASP A 51 -22.35 30.59 -8.95
CA ASP A 51 -21.77 31.31 -10.08
C ASP A 51 -20.39 31.92 -9.78
N VAL A 52 -20.05 32.13 -8.50
CA VAL A 52 -18.79 32.78 -8.11
C VAL A 52 -17.92 31.86 -7.27
N VAL A 53 -18.50 31.24 -6.23
CA VAL A 53 -17.72 30.49 -5.24
C VAL A 53 -17.35 29.10 -5.78
N LEU A 54 -18.28 28.35 -6.35
CA LEU A 54 -18.00 27.01 -6.89
C LEU A 54 -16.98 27.03 -8.05
N PRO A 55 -17.05 27.95 -9.04
CA PRO A 55 -16.07 28.02 -10.11
C PRO A 55 -14.70 28.50 -9.60
N GLY A 56 -14.66 29.43 -8.64
CA GLY A 56 -13.42 29.87 -7.98
C GLY A 56 -12.73 28.73 -7.22
N ILE A 57 -13.50 27.92 -6.49
CA ILE A 57 -13.00 26.72 -5.81
C ILE A 57 -12.53 25.69 -6.83
N SER A 58 -13.26 25.48 -7.93
CA SER A 58 -12.85 24.57 -9.00
C SER A 58 -11.52 24.99 -9.64
N ASN A 59 -11.36 26.28 -9.98
CA ASN A 59 -10.14 26.79 -10.60
C ASN A 59 -8.95 26.76 -9.63
N THR A 60 -9.16 27.12 -8.37
CA THR A 60 -8.11 27.01 -7.34
C THR A 60 -7.77 25.56 -7.03
N LEU A 61 -8.73 24.64 -7.05
CA LEU A 61 -8.49 23.20 -6.96
C LEU A 61 -7.75 22.67 -8.18
N ASN A 62 -8.05 23.12 -9.40
CA ASN A 62 -7.36 22.70 -10.62
C ASN A 62 -5.91 23.18 -10.62
N ALA A 63 -5.67 24.42 -10.19
CA ALA A 63 -4.32 24.98 -10.02
C ALA A 63 -3.57 24.27 -8.87
N LEU A 64 -4.24 24.05 -7.74
CA LEU A 64 -3.64 23.37 -6.59
C LEU A 64 -3.37 21.90 -6.87
N THR A 65 -4.23 21.19 -7.60
CA THR A 65 -4.03 19.77 -7.95
C THR A 65 -2.98 19.57 -9.04
N GLY A 66 -2.65 20.61 -9.82
CA GLY A 66 -1.66 20.54 -10.90
C GLY A 66 -2.23 20.02 -12.23
N TYR A 67 -3.55 19.97 -12.38
CA TYR A 67 -4.18 19.48 -13.61
C TYR A 67 -3.78 20.31 -14.85
N SER A 68 -3.62 21.62 -14.69
CA SER A 68 -3.19 22.52 -15.76
C SER A 68 -1.81 22.17 -16.33
N GLU A 69 -0.89 21.70 -15.48
CA GLU A 69 0.47 21.32 -15.92
C GLU A 69 0.44 20.02 -16.73
N VAL A 70 -0.41 19.07 -16.33
CA VAL A 70 -0.63 17.83 -17.09
C VAL A 70 -1.18 18.13 -18.50
N VAL A 71 -2.07 19.12 -18.63
CA VAL A 71 -2.62 19.53 -19.94
C VAL A 71 -1.53 20.17 -20.81
N LYS A 72 -0.73 21.09 -20.26
CA LYS A 72 0.41 21.68 -20.98
C LYS A 72 1.41 20.62 -21.46
N LEU A 73 1.73 19.65 -20.61
CA LEU A 73 2.61 18.52 -20.94
C LEU A 73 2.04 17.66 -22.09
N LYS A 74 0.73 17.43 -22.11
CA LYS A 74 0.06 16.72 -23.22
C LYS A 74 0.23 17.48 -24.54
N GLU A 75 0.06 18.80 -24.53
CA GLU A 75 0.25 19.64 -25.72
C GLU A 75 1.71 19.62 -26.20
N ARG A 76 2.69 19.69 -25.29
CA ARG A 76 4.12 19.59 -25.64
C ARG A 76 4.48 18.26 -26.29
N VAL A 77 3.98 17.15 -25.75
CA VAL A 77 4.19 15.82 -26.34
C VAL A 77 3.64 15.74 -27.76
N LEU A 78 2.45 16.29 -28.02
CA LEU A 78 1.87 16.33 -29.36
C LEU A 78 2.70 17.19 -30.33
N ALA A 79 3.20 18.34 -29.86
CA ALA A 79 4.06 19.20 -30.67
C ALA A 79 5.39 18.49 -31.03
N LYS A 80 6.02 17.80 -30.07
CA LYS A 80 7.27 17.05 -30.29
C LYS A 80 7.07 15.81 -31.16
N ASP A 81 5.92 15.15 -31.07
CA ASP A 81 5.58 14.04 -31.96
C ASP A 81 5.41 14.51 -33.41
N ALA A 82 4.75 15.65 -33.61
CA ALA A 82 4.66 16.29 -34.93
C ALA A 82 6.04 16.68 -35.47
N GLU A 83 6.91 17.26 -34.63
CA GLU A 83 8.29 17.59 -35.00
C GLU A 83 9.08 16.33 -35.42
N LEU A 84 9.02 15.25 -34.64
CA LEU A 84 9.69 13.99 -34.95
C LEU A 84 9.22 13.42 -36.30
N ASN A 85 7.92 13.47 -36.58
CA ASN A 85 7.38 13.00 -37.85
C ASN A 85 7.90 13.81 -39.04
N MET A 86 8.08 15.13 -38.90
CA MET A 86 8.74 15.95 -39.92
C MET A 86 10.21 15.57 -40.11
N LYS A 87 10.95 15.31 -39.02
CA LYS A 87 12.36 14.89 -39.11
C LYS A 87 12.51 13.50 -39.74
N LYS A 88 11.61 12.56 -39.47
CA LYS A 88 11.55 11.24 -40.11
C LYS A 88 11.35 11.36 -41.62
N ALA A 89 10.41 12.21 -42.06
CA ALA A 89 10.19 12.45 -43.48
C ALA A 89 11.44 13.05 -44.18
N ALA A 90 12.14 13.98 -43.50
CA ALA A 90 13.38 14.55 -44.01
C ALA A 90 14.52 13.51 -44.10
N LEU A 91 14.62 12.61 -43.11
CA LEU A 91 15.57 11.50 -43.12
C LEU A 91 15.30 10.56 -44.30
N GLU A 92 14.05 10.14 -44.50
CA GLU A 92 13.66 9.30 -45.64
C GLU A 92 13.99 9.97 -46.98
N ALA A 93 13.71 11.27 -47.14
CA ALA A 93 14.07 12.00 -48.35
C ALA A 93 15.58 12.04 -48.60
N SER A 94 16.38 12.30 -47.56
CA SER A 94 17.85 12.31 -47.67
C SER A 94 18.44 10.92 -47.97
N ARG A 95 17.83 9.87 -47.40
CA ARG A 95 18.21 8.47 -47.64
C ARG A 95 17.97 8.09 -49.09
N ASN A 96 16.78 8.36 -49.61
CA ASN A 96 16.42 8.02 -50.99
C ASN A 96 17.36 8.72 -51.98
N LYS A 97 17.68 10.01 -51.75
CA LYS A 97 18.64 10.76 -52.59
C LYS A 97 20.05 10.15 -52.53
N TYR A 98 20.50 9.72 -51.36
CA TYR A 98 21.80 9.05 -51.22
C TYR A 98 21.82 7.70 -51.95
N GLU A 99 20.77 6.89 -51.80
CA GLU A 99 20.64 5.58 -52.47
C GLU A 99 20.61 5.74 -54.01
N GLU A 100 19.90 6.74 -54.53
CA GLU A 100 19.85 7.07 -55.97
C GLU A 100 21.23 7.45 -56.53
N LEU A 101 22.00 8.26 -55.80
CA LEU A 101 23.35 8.67 -56.21
C LEU A 101 24.34 7.50 -56.16
N ILE A 102 24.26 6.63 -55.16
CA ILE A 102 25.05 5.39 -55.10
C ILE A 102 24.74 4.51 -56.30
N GLU A 103 23.47 4.32 -56.64
CA GLU A 103 23.09 3.47 -57.77
C GLU A 103 23.58 4.06 -59.10
N SER A 104 23.47 5.38 -59.27
CA SER A 104 23.97 6.10 -60.43
C SER A 104 25.49 5.96 -60.56
N ARG A 105 26.25 6.16 -59.48
CA ARG A 105 27.70 5.95 -59.46
C ARG A 105 28.08 4.51 -59.78
N ARG A 106 27.38 3.52 -59.20
CA ARG A 106 27.60 2.09 -59.51
C ARG A 106 27.31 1.74 -60.97
N LYS A 107 26.33 2.39 -61.62
CA LYS A 107 26.07 2.23 -63.05
C LYS A 107 27.22 2.82 -63.87
N MET A 108 27.64 4.05 -63.57
CA MET A 108 28.74 4.70 -64.27
C MET A 108 30.07 3.97 -64.12
N GLN A 109 30.41 3.50 -62.91
CA GLN A 109 31.64 2.73 -62.67
C GLN A 109 31.66 1.41 -63.43
N ARG A 110 30.51 0.75 -63.61
CA ARG A 110 30.41 -0.45 -64.45
C ARG A 110 30.66 -0.13 -65.91
N GLU A 111 30.09 0.95 -66.44
CA GLU A 111 30.35 1.40 -67.81
C GLU A 111 31.82 1.79 -68.02
N LEU A 112 32.39 2.53 -67.07
CA LEU A 112 33.79 2.96 -67.12
C LEU A 112 34.75 1.76 -67.08
N ASN A 113 34.52 0.81 -66.18
CA ASN A 113 35.30 -0.43 -66.12
C ASN A 113 35.13 -1.29 -67.38
N ALA A 114 33.93 -1.35 -67.96
CA ALA A 114 33.69 -2.06 -69.21
C ALA A 114 34.47 -1.44 -70.38
N LEU A 115 34.55 -0.11 -70.45
CA LEU A 115 35.41 0.58 -71.43
C LEU A 115 36.89 0.31 -71.15
N LEU A 116 37.33 0.40 -69.90
CA LEU A 116 38.73 0.23 -69.51
C LEU A 116 39.26 -1.19 -69.80
N ASN A 117 38.41 -2.21 -69.64
CA ASN A 117 38.77 -3.60 -69.91
C ASN A 117 39.04 -3.90 -71.41
N ARG A 118 38.48 -3.10 -72.32
CA ARG A 118 38.66 -3.23 -73.79
C ARG A 118 39.51 -2.11 -74.39
N LYS A 119 40.47 -1.59 -73.62
CA LYS A 119 41.28 -0.40 -73.96
C LYS A 119 42.11 -0.53 -75.24
N ASP A 120 42.49 -1.74 -75.60
CA ASP A 120 43.27 -2.07 -76.78
C ASP A 120 42.46 -2.00 -78.08
N THR A 121 41.13 -2.03 -77.98
CA THR A 121 40.20 -1.96 -79.12
C THR A 121 39.29 -0.72 -79.07
N TRP A 122 39.75 0.39 -78.50
CA TRP A 122 38.96 1.62 -78.42
C TRP A 122 38.75 2.23 -79.80
N LEU A 123 37.50 2.64 -80.06
CA LEU A 123 37.16 3.56 -81.15
C LEU A 123 37.23 5.01 -80.66
N ASP A 124 37.33 5.98 -81.57
CA ASP A 124 37.33 7.41 -81.22
C ASP A 124 36.08 7.81 -80.39
N SER A 125 34.93 7.19 -80.67
CA SER A 125 33.70 7.37 -79.90
C SER A 125 33.80 6.86 -78.45
N ASP A 126 34.58 5.81 -78.20
CA ASP A 126 34.78 5.25 -76.86
C ASP A 126 35.66 6.18 -76.01
N VAL A 127 36.65 6.85 -76.63
CA VAL A 127 37.51 7.84 -75.97
C VAL A 127 36.68 9.05 -75.54
N GLU A 128 35.80 9.56 -76.43
CA GLU A 128 34.89 10.66 -76.08
C GLU A 128 33.94 10.25 -74.93
N ARG A 129 33.30 9.08 -75.03
CA ARG A 129 32.42 8.55 -73.98
C ARG A 129 33.15 8.37 -72.64
N PHE A 130 34.39 7.88 -72.65
CA PHE A 130 35.20 7.71 -71.46
C PHE A 130 35.49 9.05 -70.79
N THR A 131 35.93 10.05 -71.55
CA THR A 131 36.22 11.39 -70.98
C THR A 131 34.97 12.07 -70.40
N LEU A 132 33.81 11.87 -71.03
CA LEU A 132 32.52 12.35 -70.52
C LEU A 132 32.13 11.62 -69.22
N LEU A 133 32.19 10.29 -69.19
CA LEU A 133 31.87 9.48 -68.01
C LEU A 133 32.79 9.80 -66.83
N TYR A 134 34.08 10.01 -67.10
CA TYR A 134 35.06 10.35 -66.06
C TYR A 134 34.79 11.73 -65.44
N ARG A 135 34.46 12.75 -66.26
CA ARG A 135 34.05 14.07 -65.74
C ARG A 135 32.78 13.96 -64.91
N GLN A 136 31.81 13.18 -65.35
CA GLN A 136 30.57 12.93 -64.61
C GLN A 136 30.81 12.17 -63.30
N GLU A 137 31.78 11.26 -63.26
CA GLU A 137 32.13 10.50 -62.05
C GLU A 137 32.60 11.41 -60.92
N ILE A 138 33.47 12.38 -61.23
CA ILE A 138 33.97 13.34 -60.24
C ILE A 138 32.80 14.15 -59.65
N THR A 139 31.86 14.60 -60.48
CA THR A 139 30.66 15.33 -60.01
C THR A 139 29.76 14.44 -59.16
N LEU A 140 29.47 13.21 -59.61
CA LEU A 140 28.64 12.28 -58.84
C LEU A 140 29.28 11.88 -57.51
N GLU A 141 30.62 11.79 -57.44
CA GLU A 141 31.33 11.53 -56.19
C GLU A 141 31.18 12.70 -55.19
N GLN A 142 31.25 13.94 -55.67
CA GLN A 142 31.00 15.12 -54.84
C GLN A 142 29.54 15.17 -54.35
N ASP A 143 28.59 14.90 -55.23
CA ASP A 143 27.17 14.86 -54.90
C ASP A 143 26.83 13.73 -53.93
N GLU A 144 27.40 12.53 -54.13
CA GLU A 144 27.26 11.39 -53.22
C GLU A 144 27.80 11.75 -51.83
N ASN A 145 29.01 12.32 -51.75
CA ASN A 145 29.60 12.71 -50.47
C ASN A 145 28.75 13.76 -49.75
N THR A 146 28.19 14.72 -50.49
CA THR A 146 27.27 15.73 -49.94
C THR A 146 25.98 15.09 -49.45
N ALA A 147 25.36 14.21 -50.24
CA ALA A 147 24.15 13.49 -49.86
C ALA A 147 24.37 12.57 -48.65
N LYS A 148 25.54 11.93 -48.55
CA LYS A 148 25.95 11.13 -47.40
C LYS A 148 26.05 11.95 -46.12
N GLN A 149 26.64 13.15 -46.20
CA GLN A 149 26.71 14.07 -45.06
C GLN A 149 25.31 14.56 -44.65
N LEU A 150 24.46 14.91 -45.62
CA LEU A 150 23.07 15.31 -45.36
C LEU A 150 22.26 14.19 -44.70
N TYR A 151 22.40 12.95 -45.17
CA TYR A 151 21.77 11.77 -44.57
C TYR A 151 22.24 11.54 -43.13
N LYS A 152 23.56 11.62 -42.89
CA LYS A 152 24.12 11.51 -41.53
C LYS A 152 23.56 12.60 -40.60
N ASN A 153 23.56 13.85 -41.05
CA ASN A 153 23.03 14.97 -40.27
C ASN A 153 21.53 14.84 -39.99
N ALA A 154 20.74 14.42 -40.99
CA ALA A 154 19.31 14.17 -40.83
C ALA A 154 19.04 13.03 -39.84
N SER A 155 19.89 12.00 -39.83
CA SER A 155 19.81 10.89 -38.88
C SER A 155 20.09 11.35 -37.46
N GLU A 156 21.13 12.15 -37.24
CA GLU A 156 21.47 12.70 -35.92
C GLU A 156 20.37 13.65 -35.40
N VAL A 157 19.79 14.49 -36.27
CA VAL A 157 18.70 15.40 -35.89
C VAL A 157 17.42 14.62 -35.55
N MET A 158 17.10 13.57 -36.30
CA MET A 158 15.94 12.70 -36.03
C MET A 158 16.11 11.98 -34.69
N GLU A 159 17.29 11.43 -34.41
CA GLU A 159 17.58 10.76 -33.14
C GLU A 159 17.47 11.72 -31.94
N LYS A 160 18.00 12.95 -32.07
CA LYS A 160 17.84 13.99 -31.04
C LYS A 160 16.37 14.30 -30.78
N ALA A 161 15.58 14.53 -31.84
CA ALA A 161 14.14 14.77 -31.71
C ALA A 161 13.40 13.58 -31.07
N HIS A 162 13.84 12.35 -31.33
CA HIS A 162 13.29 11.14 -30.71
C HIS A 162 13.57 11.10 -29.20
N VAL A 163 14.81 11.36 -28.79
CA VAL A 163 15.20 11.43 -27.38
C VAL A 163 14.43 12.53 -26.64
N GLU A 164 14.27 13.71 -27.25
CA GLU A 164 13.48 14.82 -26.69
C GLU A 164 12.02 14.43 -26.47
N LEU A 165 11.38 13.78 -27.45
CA LEU A 165 10.01 13.28 -27.32
C LEU A 165 9.89 12.29 -26.15
N LEU A 166 10.83 11.35 -26.03
CA LEU A 166 10.83 10.39 -24.92
C LEU A 166 10.99 11.08 -23.55
N SER A 167 11.76 12.17 -23.49
CA SER A 167 11.91 12.97 -22.28
C SER A 167 10.58 13.63 -21.89
N GLU A 168 9.88 14.28 -22.83
CA GLU A 168 8.58 14.92 -22.57
C GLU A 168 7.50 13.90 -22.19
N ILE A 169 7.48 12.72 -22.84
CA ILE A 169 6.56 11.62 -22.47
C ILE A 169 6.82 11.17 -21.02
N ARG A 170 8.09 11.06 -20.63
CA ARG A 170 8.47 10.68 -19.26
C ARG A 170 8.03 11.74 -18.26
N GLU A 171 8.27 13.02 -18.56
CA GLU A 171 7.85 14.12 -17.68
C GLU A 171 6.33 14.14 -17.52
N ARG A 172 5.58 14.01 -18.62
CA ARG A 172 4.12 13.88 -18.59
C ARG A 172 3.68 12.73 -17.68
N TYR A 173 4.32 11.56 -17.80
CA TYR A 173 3.96 10.40 -16.99
C TYR A 173 4.19 10.64 -15.49
N ILE A 174 5.34 11.24 -15.13
CA ILE A 174 5.65 11.58 -13.74
C ILE A 174 4.59 12.55 -13.19
N GLU A 175 4.24 13.58 -13.96
CA GLU A 175 3.29 14.59 -13.50
C GLU A 175 1.85 14.06 -13.42
N GLU A 176 1.44 13.21 -14.37
CA GLU A 176 0.15 12.52 -14.33
C GLU A 176 0.06 11.56 -13.13
N GLN A 177 1.17 10.95 -12.73
CA GLN A 177 1.27 10.14 -11.52
C GLN A 177 1.15 10.98 -10.25
N LEU A 178 1.87 12.10 -10.16
CA LEU A 178 1.79 13.04 -9.04
C LEU A 178 0.37 13.60 -8.89
N TYR A 179 -0.28 13.96 -10.00
CA TYR A 179 -1.67 14.39 -10.03
C TYR A 179 -2.62 13.31 -9.46
N SER A 180 -2.46 12.05 -9.87
CA SER A 180 -3.24 10.92 -9.35
C SER A 180 -3.04 10.72 -7.83
N ASP A 181 -1.80 10.81 -7.34
CA ASP A 181 -1.49 10.75 -5.91
C ASP A 181 -2.12 11.93 -5.16
N LYS A 182 -2.08 13.14 -5.74
CA LYS A 182 -2.63 14.36 -5.13
C LYS A 182 -4.15 14.29 -5.02
N ILE A 183 -4.86 13.86 -6.06
CA ILE A 183 -6.32 13.68 -6.00
C ILE A 183 -6.72 12.63 -4.95
N ARG A 184 -5.98 11.53 -4.85
CA ARG A 184 -6.25 10.51 -3.83
C ARG A 184 -6.12 11.09 -2.41
N SER A 185 -5.10 11.92 -2.18
CA SER A 185 -4.95 12.62 -0.90
C SER A 185 -6.10 13.62 -0.66
N VAL A 186 -6.47 14.42 -1.66
CA VAL A 186 -7.57 15.39 -1.57
C VAL A 186 -8.90 14.69 -1.27
N SER A 187 -9.19 13.56 -1.92
CA SER A 187 -10.38 12.76 -1.65
C SER A 187 -10.42 12.22 -0.22
N THR A 188 -9.28 11.78 0.31
CA THR A 188 -9.18 11.31 1.70
C THR A 188 -9.45 12.46 2.67
N TRP A 189 -8.79 13.61 2.46
CA TRP A 189 -9.01 14.81 3.28
C TRP A 189 -10.44 15.33 3.19
N TYR A 190 -11.07 15.23 2.01
CA TYR A 190 -12.47 15.59 1.82
C TYR A 190 -13.40 14.72 2.67
N THR A 191 -13.19 13.40 2.72
CA THR A 191 -13.97 12.52 3.61
C THR A 191 -13.78 12.87 5.08
N TRP A 192 -12.54 13.12 5.53
CA TRP A 192 -12.29 13.56 6.90
C TRP A 192 -12.94 14.90 7.22
N ALA A 193 -12.93 15.85 6.28
CA ALA A 193 -13.62 17.13 6.43
C ALA A 193 -15.13 16.94 6.55
N LEU A 194 -15.75 16.09 5.72
CA LEU A 194 -17.18 15.78 5.83
C LEU A 194 -17.53 15.12 7.15
N ILE A 195 -16.73 14.15 7.61
CA ILE A 195 -16.91 13.51 8.92
C ILE A 195 -16.81 14.54 10.04
N LEU A 196 -15.84 15.45 9.99
CA LEU A 196 -15.68 16.50 10.97
C LEU A 196 -16.90 17.43 10.99
N VAL A 197 -17.39 17.87 9.83
CA VAL A 197 -18.61 18.68 9.74
C VAL A 197 -19.79 17.91 10.33
N HIS A 198 -19.97 16.64 9.98
CA HIS A 198 -21.03 15.81 10.52
C HIS A 198 -20.94 15.69 12.05
N LEU A 199 -19.74 15.49 12.58
CA LEU A 199 -19.48 15.44 14.01
C LEU A 199 -19.78 16.78 14.68
N THR A 200 -19.38 17.92 14.11
CA THR A 200 -19.69 19.24 14.68
C THR A 200 -21.19 19.50 14.72
N VAL A 201 -21.92 19.13 13.66
CA VAL A 201 -23.39 19.23 13.62
C VAL A 201 -23.99 18.32 14.71
N PHE A 202 -23.53 17.08 14.82
CA PHE A 202 -23.99 16.14 15.83
C PHE A 202 -23.75 16.65 17.26
N LEU A 203 -22.55 17.16 17.55
CA LEU A 203 -22.21 17.72 18.87
C LEU A 203 -23.02 18.98 19.16
N SER A 204 -23.21 19.86 18.18
CA SER A 204 -24.05 21.05 18.36
C SER A 204 -25.50 20.67 18.69
N ALA A 205 -26.05 19.64 18.03
CA ALA A 205 -27.37 19.11 18.36
C ALA A 205 -27.40 18.49 19.77
N GLN A 206 -26.39 17.71 20.14
CA GLN A 206 -26.34 17.04 21.44
C GLN A 206 -26.18 18.00 22.63
N PHE A 207 -25.37 19.06 22.47
CA PHE A 207 -25.06 19.98 23.57
C PHE A 207 -25.98 21.20 23.62
N LEU A 208 -26.58 21.62 22.51
CA LEU A 208 -27.45 22.81 22.50
C LEU A 208 -28.93 22.43 22.40
N VAL A 209 -29.29 21.45 21.57
CA VAL A 209 -30.70 21.13 21.28
C VAL A 209 -31.26 20.10 22.25
N GLU A 210 -30.52 19.02 22.56
CA GLU A 210 -31.02 18.00 23.49
C GLU A 210 -31.26 18.48 24.92
N PRO A 211 -30.38 19.25 25.60
CA PRO A 211 -30.68 19.69 26.98
C PRO A 211 -31.93 20.55 27.04
N ALA A 212 -32.11 21.49 26.09
CA ALA A 212 -33.31 22.30 25.99
C ALA A 212 -34.58 21.45 25.74
N ARG A 213 -34.46 20.36 24.98
CA ARG A 213 -35.57 19.40 24.81
C ARG A 213 -35.83 18.57 26.06
N ARG A 214 -34.78 18.13 26.77
CA ARG A 214 -34.89 17.34 28.02
C ARG A 214 -35.52 18.16 29.13
N GLU A 215 -35.12 19.42 29.29
CA GLU A 215 -35.70 20.32 30.30
C GLU A 215 -37.21 20.50 30.08
N ARG A 216 -37.63 20.74 28.84
CA ARG A 216 -39.06 20.86 28.49
C ARG A 216 -39.83 19.56 28.78
N PHE A 217 -39.27 18.41 28.42
CA PHE A 217 -39.90 17.12 28.65
C PHE A 217 -39.98 16.76 30.14
N HIS A 218 -38.95 17.07 30.92
CA HIS A 218 -38.98 16.90 32.38
C HIS A 218 -40.00 17.81 33.06
N ALA A 219 -40.13 19.06 32.58
CA ALA A 219 -41.16 19.96 33.08
C ALA A 219 -42.56 19.39 32.83
N GLU A 220 -42.85 18.95 31.60
CA GLU A 220 -44.13 18.36 31.21
C GLU A 220 -44.45 17.06 31.99
N LEU A 221 -43.47 16.17 32.16
CA LEU A 221 -43.63 14.96 32.97
C LEU A 221 -43.88 15.27 34.44
N SER A 222 -43.17 16.24 35.01
CA SER A 222 -43.35 16.62 36.41
C SER A 222 -44.76 17.16 36.67
N GLU A 223 -45.32 17.88 35.70
CA GLU A 223 -46.69 18.38 35.74
C GLU A 223 -47.71 17.24 35.66
N LEU A 224 -47.51 16.29 34.75
CA LEU A 224 -48.34 15.09 34.64
C LEU A 224 -48.32 14.22 35.90
N ILE A 225 -47.14 14.05 36.53
CA ILE A 225 -47.01 13.29 37.78
C ILE A 225 -47.73 14.00 38.92
N LYS A 226 -47.60 15.33 39.03
CA LYS A 226 -48.35 16.11 40.04
C LYS A 226 -49.86 16.00 39.84
N ASN A 227 -50.32 16.11 38.60
CA ASN A 227 -51.74 16.00 38.27
C ASN A 227 -52.29 14.60 38.58
N THR A 228 -51.55 13.53 38.24
CA THR A 228 -51.97 12.15 38.56
C THR A 228 -51.91 11.86 40.05
N ALA A 229 -50.93 12.38 40.78
CA ALA A 229 -50.86 12.29 42.24
C ALA A 229 -52.05 12.99 42.92
N HIS A 230 -52.41 14.21 42.46
CA HIS A 230 -53.59 14.91 42.95
C HIS A 230 -54.89 14.16 42.64
N LEU A 231 -55.04 13.57 41.45
CA LEU A 231 -56.21 12.76 41.11
C LEU A 231 -56.30 11.51 41.98
N ASN A 232 -55.18 10.85 42.27
CA ASN A 232 -55.12 9.69 43.16
C ASN A 232 -55.46 10.06 44.61
N GLN A 233 -54.94 11.18 45.13
CA GLN A 233 -55.32 11.67 46.45
C GLN A 233 -56.82 11.96 46.54
N ASN A 234 -57.38 12.64 45.53
CA ASN A 234 -58.82 12.91 45.48
C ASN A 234 -59.66 11.63 45.35
N ALA A 235 -59.14 10.59 44.68
CA ALA A 235 -59.80 9.29 44.57
C ALA A 235 -59.77 8.53 45.90
N VAL A 236 -58.64 8.55 46.61
CA VAL A 236 -58.49 7.96 47.94
C VAL A 236 -59.37 8.68 48.96
N GLU A 237 -59.42 10.02 48.94
CA GLU A 237 -60.31 10.80 49.80
C GLU A 237 -61.79 10.47 49.54
N LYS A 238 -62.19 10.34 48.28
CA LYS A 238 -63.55 9.90 47.92
C LYS A 238 -63.84 8.46 48.35
N GLN A 239 -62.90 7.53 48.19
CA GLN A 239 -63.07 6.14 48.67
C GLN A 239 -63.18 6.09 50.19
N PHE A 240 -62.34 6.84 50.89
CA PHE A 240 -62.34 6.95 52.35
C PHE A 240 -63.67 7.50 52.88
N MET A 241 -64.23 8.53 52.22
CA MET A 241 -65.55 9.09 52.57
C MET A 241 -66.72 8.13 52.29
N VAL A 242 -66.56 7.17 51.37
CA VAL A 242 -67.55 6.12 51.12
C VAL A 242 -67.44 4.98 52.15
N GLU A 243 -66.23 4.60 52.55
CA GLU A 243 -65.98 3.56 53.56
C GLU A 243 -66.30 3.99 55.00
N LEU A 244 -66.12 5.27 55.35
CA LEU A 244 -66.47 5.79 56.68
C LEU A 244 -67.97 6.06 56.87
N ARG A 245 -68.73 6.19 55.78
CA ARG A 245 -70.18 6.45 55.83
C ARG A 245 -70.97 5.43 56.67
N PRO A 246 -70.78 4.10 56.54
CA PRO A 246 -71.44 3.12 57.39
C PRO A 246 -70.89 3.07 58.83
N LEU A 247 -69.67 3.55 59.08
CA LEU A 247 -69.07 3.59 60.42
C LEU A 247 -69.57 4.79 61.24
N VAL A 248 -69.69 5.96 60.62
CA VAL A 248 -70.27 7.16 61.25
C VAL A 248 -71.77 6.96 61.51
N ALA A 249 -72.51 6.34 60.59
CA ALA A 249 -73.91 5.97 60.81
C ALA A 249 -74.11 4.99 61.97
N ARG A 250 -73.14 4.09 62.21
CA ARG A 250 -73.14 3.17 63.37
C ARG A 250 -72.72 3.84 64.68
N LEU A 251 -71.94 4.91 64.62
CA LEU A 251 -71.57 5.71 65.79
C LEU A 251 -72.74 6.57 66.29
N ASP A 252 -73.51 7.18 65.39
CA ASP A 252 -74.77 7.88 65.73
C ASP A 252 -75.83 6.92 66.34
N GLU A 253 -75.86 5.65 65.91
CA GLU A 253 -76.73 4.62 66.50
C GLU A 253 -76.26 4.15 67.90
N LEU A 254 -74.96 4.24 68.21
CA LEU A 254 -74.37 3.79 69.46
C LEU A 254 -74.22 4.90 70.52
N GLU A 255 -74.23 6.17 70.11
CA GLU A 255 -74.21 7.33 71.04
C GLU A 255 -75.55 7.53 71.77
N LEU A 256 -76.63 6.87 71.33
CA LEU A 256 -77.94 6.84 72.00
C LEU A 256 -78.12 5.71 73.03
N LEU A 257 -77.16 4.79 73.21
CA LEU A 257 -77.32 3.60 74.07
C LEU A 257 -76.19 3.33 75.08
N HIS A 258 -75.26 4.25 75.30
CA HIS A 258 -74.20 4.06 76.30
C HIS A 258 -73.87 5.31 77.12
N SER A 259 -74.81 5.75 77.95
CA SER A 259 -74.45 6.33 79.25
C SER A 259 -74.08 5.17 80.19
N GLY A 260 -72.79 5.00 80.47
CA GLY A 260 -72.33 4.17 81.58
C GLY A 260 -71.32 3.09 81.22
N SER A 261 -70.14 3.23 81.85
CA SER A 261 -69.26 2.14 82.28
C SER A 261 -68.10 1.71 81.37
N SER A 262 -66.97 2.38 81.63
CA SER A 262 -65.64 1.86 82.02
C SER A 262 -64.91 0.73 81.26
N ASN A 263 -63.65 1.07 80.92
CA ASN A 263 -62.41 0.28 80.90
C ASN A 263 -62.28 -0.89 79.92
N VAL A 264 -61.47 -0.72 78.86
CA VAL A 264 -60.60 -1.80 78.34
C VAL A 264 -59.26 -1.23 77.84
N SER A 265 -58.23 -2.02 78.11
CA SER A 265 -56.78 -1.82 78.06
C SER A 265 -56.13 -1.70 76.67
N VAL A 266 -55.04 -0.93 76.69
CA VAL A 266 -53.98 -0.77 75.68
C VAL A 266 -53.31 -2.11 75.34
N ILE A 267 -53.19 -2.40 74.04
CA ILE A 267 -52.24 -3.40 73.50
C ILE A 267 -51.33 -2.70 72.50
N ALA A 268 -50.04 -2.66 72.83
CA ALA A 268 -48.97 -2.17 71.98
C ALA A 268 -48.63 -3.21 70.89
N VAL A 269 -48.47 -2.75 69.64
CA VAL A 269 -47.85 -3.54 68.57
C VAL A 269 -46.55 -2.88 68.17
N LYS A 270 -45.53 -3.72 68.09
CA LYS A 270 -44.10 -3.44 68.05
C LYS A 270 -43.62 -3.37 66.60
N GLU A 271 -42.73 -2.43 66.35
CA GLU A 271 -41.95 -2.19 65.13
C GLU A 271 -40.87 -3.27 64.97
N GLU A 272 -40.63 -3.77 63.75
CA GLU A 272 -39.43 -4.56 63.45
C GLU A 272 -38.96 -4.33 61.99
N ASP A 273 -37.75 -3.76 61.90
CA ASP A 273 -36.87 -3.66 60.75
C ASP A 273 -36.37 -5.06 60.31
N GLU A 274 -36.27 -5.30 58.99
CA GLU A 274 -35.24 -6.21 58.47
C GLU A 274 -34.70 -5.73 57.10
N GLY A 275 -33.46 -5.21 57.14
CA GLY A 275 -32.55 -5.25 56.01
C GLY A 275 -31.62 -6.46 56.13
N LYS A 276 -31.37 -7.18 55.03
CA LYS A 276 -30.16 -8.00 54.86
C LYS A 276 -29.84 -8.31 53.39
N MET A 277 -28.63 -7.90 53.01
CA MET A 277 -27.87 -8.44 51.89
C MET A 277 -27.58 -9.94 52.09
N MET A 278 -27.63 -10.74 51.02
CA MET A 278 -26.54 -11.68 50.73
C MET A 278 -26.46 -12.11 49.26
N ARG A 279 -25.21 -12.18 48.80
CA ARG A 279 -24.74 -12.70 47.51
C ARG A 279 -25.03 -14.19 47.37
N TYR A 280 -25.41 -14.61 46.16
CA TYR A 280 -24.98 -15.90 45.63
C TYR A 280 -24.45 -15.73 44.21
N THR A 281 -23.26 -16.28 44.02
CA THR A 281 -22.52 -16.36 42.76
C THR A 281 -22.69 -17.78 42.20
N ILE A 282 -22.71 -17.87 40.87
CA ILE A 282 -22.25 -19.00 40.02
C ILE A 282 -23.32 -19.87 39.32
N CYS A 283 -23.20 -19.83 37.99
CA CYS A 283 -23.49 -20.85 36.97
C CYS A 283 -24.86 -20.89 36.27
N ARG A 284 -24.94 -20.16 35.14
CA ARG A 284 -25.07 -20.71 33.76
C ARG A 284 -25.60 -19.61 32.84
N HIS A 285 -24.72 -19.05 32.00
CA HIS A 285 -25.05 -18.59 30.64
C HIS A 285 -23.74 -18.29 29.87
N ALA A 286 -22.89 -19.30 29.75
CA ALA A 286 -21.86 -19.36 28.71
C ALA A 286 -22.46 -20.05 27.48
N ALA A 287 -23.37 -19.36 26.78
CA ALA A 287 -23.93 -19.83 25.51
C ALA A 287 -24.50 -18.67 24.69
N ARG A 288 -23.69 -17.66 24.37
CA ARG A 288 -24.01 -16.70 23.29
C ARG A 288 -22.77 -15.93 22.86
N TYR A 289 -21.88 -16.58 22.12
CA TYR A 289 -21.01 -15.95 21.13
C TYR A 289 -20.42 -17.07 20.23
N ARG A 290 -21.31 -17.73 19.49
CA ARG A 290 -20.93 -18.65 18.42
C ARG A 290 -21.89 -18.56 17.25
N SER A 291 -21.98 -17.37 16.68
CA SER A 291 -22.37 -17.14 15.29
C SER A 291 -22.28 -15.65 15.04
N ILE A 292 -21.25 -15.23 14.32
CA ILE A 292 -21.25 -14.21 13.25
C ILE A 292 -19.81 -14.26 12.74
N ILE A 293 -19.52 -15.33 11.99
CA ILE A 293 -18.38 -15.41 11.08
C ILE A 293 -19.02 -15.52 9.69
N HIS A 294 -18.91 -14.40 8.93
CA HIS A 294 -19.10 -14.20 7.49
C HIS A 294 -20.53 -14.29 6.89
N PRO A 295 -20.88 -13.32 6.03
CA PRO A 295 -20.33 -13.26 4.67
C PRO A 295 -19.67 -11.90 4.37
N PHE A 296 -18.36 -11.82 4.59
CA PHE A 296 -17.52 -10.84 3.90
C PHE A 296 -16.29 -11.57 3.36
N ALA A 297 -16.55 -12.58 2.52
CA ALA A 297 -15.63 -12.95 1.46
C ALA A 297 -15.90 -11.99 0.29
N LYS A 298 -15.48 -10.73 0.43
CA LYS A 298 -15.17 -9.88 -0.72
C LYS A 298 -13.69 -9.58 -0.62
N HIS A 299 -12.97 -9.97 -1.66
CA HIS A 299 -11.55 -9.70 -1.86
C HIS A 299 -11.21 -8.29 -1.37
N PRO A 300 -10.05 -8.07 -0.73
CA PRO A 300 -9.64 -6.73 -0.34
C PRO A 300 -9.63 -5.85 -1.60
N THR A 301 -10.60 -4.94 -1.66
CA THR A 301 -10.77 -4.01 -2.75
C THR A 301 -9.54 -3.11 -2.82
N SER A 302 -9.14 -2.84 -4.04
CA SER A 302 -7.82 -2.46 -4.52
C SER A 302 -7.32 -1.06 -4.16
N SER A 303 -7.92 -0.34 -3.21
CA SER A 303 -7.55 1.06 -2.92
C SER A 303 -6.58 1.27 -1.74
N ILE A 304 -6.48 0.33 -0.79
CA ILE A 304 -5.46 0.38 0.29
C ILE A 304 -4.22 -0.45 -0.08
N ALA A 305 -4.36 -1.39 -1.02
CA ALA A 305 -3.27 -2.22 -1.53
C ALA A 305 -2.37 -1.51 -2.56
N SER A 306 -2.81 -0.38 -3.15
CA SER A 306 -2.07 0.31 -4.22
C SER A 306 -1.03 1.32 -3.70
N GLN A 307 -1.03 1.64 -2.41
CA GLN A 307 -0.12 2.65 -1.84
C GLN A 307 1.20 2.07 -1.30
N TYR A 308 1.40 0.74 -1.42
CA TYR A 308 2.68 0.08 -1.14
C TYR A 308 3.21 -0.49 -2.46
N GLN A 309 3.92 0.34 -3.22
CA GLN A 309 4.62 -0.09 -4.43
C GLN A 309 5.47 -1.33 -4.12
N THR A 310 5.10 -2.47 -4.71
CA THR A 310 5.92 -3.67 -4.67
C THR A 310 7.21 -3.37 -5.43
N ARG A 311 8.34 -3.34 -4.73
CA ARG A 311 9.65 -3.08 -5.32
C ARG A 311 10.03 -4.20 -6.29
N SER A 312 10.74 -3.84 -7.36
CA SER A 312 11.43 -4.82 -8.20
C SER A 312 12.71 -5.28 -7.48
N PHE A 313 12.87 -6.59 -7.32
CA PHE A 313 14.05 -7.16 -6.68
C PHE A 313 15.26 -7.13 -7.64
N ARG A 314 16.37 -6.50 -7.24
CA ARG A 314 17.61 -6.36 -8.04
C ARG A 314 18.92 -6.68 -7.26
N GLY A 315 18.87 -7.16 -6.01
CA GLY A 315 20.07 -7.40 -5.18
C GLY A 315 19.84 -8.41 -4.05
N THR A 316 20.82 -8.62 -3.15
CA THR A 316 20.75 -9.60 -2.03
C THR A 316 19.75 -9.24 -0.94
N VAL A 317 19.77 -7.97 -0.48
CA VAL A 317 18.90 -7.47 0.60
C VAL A 317 18.08 -6.29 0.09
N MET A 318 16.76 -6.34 0.27
CA MET A 318 15.83 -5.34 -0.26
C MET A 318 15.79 -4.03 0.51
N ASP A 319 16.07 -4.08 1.81
CA ASP A 319 15.99 -2.95 2.73
C ASP A 319 16.98 -3.20 3.89
N THR A 320 17.92 -2.29 4.07
CA THR A 320 19.01 -2.40 5.05
C THR A 320 18.66 -1.73 6.39
N TRP A 321 17.39 -1.38 6.59
CA TRP A 321 16.96 -0.66 7.80
C TRP A 321 17.16 -1.48 9.07
N LEU A 322 17.88 -0.90 10.04
CA LEU A 322 18.02 -1.37 11.41
C LEU A 322 17.58 -0.28 12.40
N PRO A 323 16.95 -0.63 13.54
CA PRO A 323 16.62 0.34 14.57
C PRO A 323 17.91 0.90 15.20
N ALA A 324 17.92 2.18 15.55
CA ALA A 324 19.08 2.80 16.19
C ALA A 324 19.40 2.10 17.53
N LEU A 325 20.69 1.90 17.77
CA LEU A 325 21.20 1.44 19.07
C LEU A 325 20.71 2.39 20.16
N ARG A 326 20.56 1.89 21.39
CA ARG A 326 19.99 2.67 22.49
C ARG A 326 20.75 3.98 22.73
N GLN A 327 22.07 3.97 22.50
CA GLN A 327 22.96 5.12 22.65
C GLN A 327 22.75 6.18 21.55
N ASP A 328 22.46 5.74 20.31
CA ASP A 328 22.32 6.63 19.14
C ASP A 328 20.87 7.11 18.92
N ARG A 329 19.96 6.84 19.86
CA ARG A 329 18.57 7.25 19.72
C ARG A 329 18.46 8.76 19.96
N PRO A 330 17.80 9.50 19.06
CA PRO A 330 17.56 10.92 19.26
C PRO A 330 16.77 11.14 20.55
N THR A 331 17.08 12.24 21.24
CA THR A 331 16.40 12.66 22.48
C THR A 331 14.91 12.84 22.25
N PHE A 332 14.11 12.43 23.24
CA PHE A 332 12.65 12.41 23.18
C PHE A 332 12.08 13.76 22.74
N LEU A 333 11.05 13.73 21.88
CA LEU A 333 10.32 14.89 21.34
C LEU A 333 11.09 15.87 20.44
N THR A 334 12.38 15.66 20.18
CA THR A 334 13.11 16.43 19.16
C THR A 334 12.56 16.19 17.75
N LYS A 335 12.85 17.10 16.79
CA LYS A 335 12.50 16.92 15.38
C LYS A 335 13.09 15.61 14.83
N ALA A 336 14.34 15.31 15.17
CA ALA A 336 15.00 14.05 14.82
C ALA A 336 14.27 12.83 15.42
N TRP A 337 13.80 12.91 16.67
CA TRP A 337 13.02 11.84 17.28
C TRP A 337 11.66 11.62 16.61
N ARG A 338 10.95 12.69 16.23
CA ARG A 338 9.67 12.57 15.50
C ARG A 338 9.89 11.86 14.16
N SER A 339 10.92 12.26 13.41
CA SER A 339 11.28 11.62 12.14
C SER A 339 11.68 10.15 12.34
N TYR A 340 12.50 9.84 13.35
CA TYR A 340 12.90 8.47 13.69
C TYR A 340 11.71 7.59 14.09
N ARG A 341 10.79 8.12 14.91
CA ARG A 341 9.56 7.43 15.33
C ARG A 341 8.62 7.19 14.15
N TRP A 342 8.47 8.18 13.27
CA TRP A 342 7.67 8.05 12.06
C TRP A 342 8.23 6.97 11.13
N LEU A 343 9.55 6.97 10.89
CA LEU A 343 10.21 5.93 10.11
C LEU A 343 10.02 4.55 10.75
N SER A 344 10.22 4.44 12.07
CA SER A 344 10.03 3.19 12.81
C SER A 344 8.60 2.67 12.69
N LEU A 345 7.60 3.55 12.80
CA LEU A 345 6.18 3.20 12.63
C LEU A 345 5.89 2.74 11.20
N LYS A 346 6.41 3.44 10.18
CA LYS A 346 6.29 3.04 8.78
C LYS A 346 6.86 1.64 8.55
N LYS A 347 8.03 1.35 9.10
CA LYS A 347 8.70 0.04 9.00
C LYS A 347 7.96 -1.06 9.75
N PHE A 348 7.36 -0.74 10.90
CA PHE A 348 6.49 -1.66 11.64
C PHE A 348 5.23 -2.01 10.87
N LEU A 349 4.55 -1.02 10.27
CA LEU A 349 3.38 -1.26 9.43
C LEU A 349 3.72 -2.10 8.20
N GLN A 350 4.84 -1.79 7.54
CA GLN A 350 5.36 -2.55 6.41
C GLN A 350 5.65 -4.02 6.78
N ALA A 351 6.31 -4.24 7.94
CA ALA A 351 6.59 -5.58 8.43
C ALA A 351 5.31 -6.35 8.76
N THR A 352 4.34 -5.67 9.38
CA THR A 352 3.03 -6.25 9.73
C THR A 352 2.27 -6.67 8.47
N PHE A 353 2.23 -5.82 7.45
CA PHE A 353 1.59 -6.15 6.18
C PHE A 353 2.30 -7.31 5.47
N THR A 354 3.63 -7.31 5.44
CA THR A 354 4.43 -8.41 4.87
C THR A 354 4.14 -9.73 5.57
N TYR A 355 4.05 -9.71 6.90
CA TYR A 355 3.70 -10.88 7.69
C TYR A 355 2.27 -11.37 7.42
N VAL A 356 1.28 -10.47 7.43
CA VAL A 356 -0.12 -10.82 7.11
C VAL A 356 -0.20 -11.40 5.70
N ARG A 357 0.49 -10.81 4.73
CA ARG A 357 0.58 -11.31 3.35
C ARG A 357 1.16 -12.72 3.32
N LEU A 358 2.30 -12.94 3.96
CA LEU A 358 2.93 -14.26 4.07
C LEU A 358 1.98 -15.28 4.71
N TRP A 359 1.31 -14.90 5.79
CA TRP A 359 0.37 -15.77 6.51
C TRP A 359 -0.77 -16.23 5.62
N TYR A 360 -1.37 -15.32 4.84
CA TYR A 360 -2.40 -15.69 3.87
C TYR A 360 -1.85 -16.58 2.76
N THR A 361 -0.65 -16.30 2.26
CA THR A 361 -0.04 -17.10 1.19
C THR A 361 0.36 -18.50 1.65
N LEU A 362 0.86 -18.65 2.88
CA LEU A 362 1.28 -19.94 3.43
C LEU A 362 0.16 -20.73 4.11
N ARG A 363 -1.00 -20.12 4.40
CA ARG A 363 -2.16 -20.75 5.03
C ARG A 363 -2.49 -22.18 4.53
N PRO A 364 -2.44 -22.50 3.21
CA PRO A 364 -2.75 -23.86 2.75
C PRO A 364 -1.68 -24.92 3.06
N VAL A 365 -0.42 -24.53 3.28
CA VAL A 365 0.71 -25.48 3.44
C VAL A 365 1.24 -25.50 4.87
N GLU A 366 1.39 -24.33 5.47
CA GLU A 366 2.01 -24.20 6.78
C GLU A 366 1.31 -23.09 7.58
N LYS A 367 0.96 -23.38 8.83
CA LYS A 367 0.56 -22.33 9.78
C LYS A 367 1.80 -21.49 10.10
N ALA A 368 2.00 -20.41 9.35
CA ALA A 368 3.04 -19.43 9.58
C ALA A 368 2.78 -18.72 10.93
N SER A 369 3.36 -19.25 12.01
CA SER A 369 3.26 -18.70 13.36
C SER A 369 4.59 -18.05 13.73
N PRO A 370 4.61 -16.81 14.28
CA PRO A 370 5.85 -16.12 14.60
C PRO A 370 6.84 -16.92 15.46
N PRO A 371 6.43 -17.62 16.55
CA PRO A 371 7.37 -18.43 17.33
C PRO A 371 7.96 -19.61 16.54
N LYS A 372 7.17 -20.25 15.67
CA LYS A 372 7.65 -21.37 14.85
C LYS A 372 8.67 -20.90 13.82
N MET A 373 8.39 -19.78 13.15
CA MET A 373 9.35 -19.18 12.20
C MET A 373 10.64 -18.78 12.91
N LYS A 374 10.53 -18.19 14.10
CA LYS A 374 11.69 -17.80 14.91
C LYS A 374 12.58 -18.99 15.23
N GLN A 375 12.00 -20.12 15.61
CA GLN A 375 12.73 -21.36 15.84
C GLN A 375 13.41 -21.86 14.56
N GLN A 376 12.70 -21.90 13.42
CA GLN A 376 13.28 -22.27 12.13
C GLN A 376 14.48 -21.39 11.75
N PHE A 377 14.38 -20.07 11.97
CA PHE A 377 15.46 -19.13 11.68
C PHE A 377 16.67 -19.30 12.60
N GLU A 378 16.44 -19.60 13.88
CA GLU A 378 17.50 -19.93 14.82
C GLU A 378 18.22 -21.23 14.43
N GLU A 379 17.48 -22.27 14.04
CA GLU A 379 18.03 -23.54 13.55
C GLU A 379 18.87 -23.34 12.28
N LEU A 380 18.38 -22.56 11.31
CA LEU A 380 19.13 -22.24 10.09
C LEU A 380 20.42 -21.48 10.39
N TYR A 381 20.38 -20.54 11.33
CA TYR A 381 21.55 -19.76 11.73
C TYR A 381 22.63 -20.63 12.40
N LEU A 382 22.24 -21.50 13.34
CA LEU A 382 23.17 -22.41 14.00
C LEU A 382 23.79 -23.36 12.98
N LYS A 383 22.96 -24.00 12.15
CA LYS A 383 23.40 -24.92 11.12
C LYS A 383 24.36 -24.27 10.12
N MET A 384 24.07 -23.03 9.69
CA MET A 384 24.98 -22.29 8.81
C MET A 384 26.38 -22.15 9.40
N ASN A 385 26.49 -21.79 10.68
CA ASN A 385 27.79 -21.61 11.33
C ASN A 385 28.54 -22.93 11.55
N GLU A 386 27.82 -24.00 11.87
CA GLU A 386 28.38 -25.36 11.99
C GLU A 386 28.96 -25.84 10.65
N GLU A 387 28.20 -25.72 9.57
CA GLU A 387 28.64 -26.13 8.23
C GLU A 387 29.79 -25.25 7.70
N LEU A 388 29.80 -23.96 8.08
CA LEU A 388 30.90 -23.05 7.77
C LEU A 388 32.19 -23.48 8.48
N ALA A 389 32.12 -23.88 9.75
CA ALA A 389 33.26 -24.42 10.50
C ALA A 389 33.74 -25.78 9.95
N ALA A 390 32.80 -26.60 9.45
CA ALA A 390 33.12 -27.88 8.81
C ALA A 390 33.67 -27.73 7.37
N TYR A 391 33.65 -26.53 6.80
CA TYR A 391 33.98 -26.25 5.39
C TYR A 391 33.14 -27.05 4.38
N ASN A 392 31.89 -27.36 4.71
CA ASN A 392 31.00 -28.14 3.84
C ASN A 392 30.11 -27.23 2.97
N PHE A 393 30.61 -26.85 1.80
CA PHE A 393 29.87 -25.94 0.90
C PHE A 393 28.55 -26.54 0.38
N GLU A 394 28.47 -27.86 0.20
CA GLU A 394 27.27 -28.50 -0.37
C GLU A 394 26.07 -28.36 0.58
N GLN A 395 26.28 -28.62 1.87
CA GLN A 395 25.23 -28.43 2.88
C GLN A 395 24.93 -26.96 3.12
N LEU A 396 25.96 -26.11 3.09
CA LEU A 396 25.81 -24.67 3.23
C LEU A 396 24.97 -24.07 2.09
N ALA A 397 25.19 -24.52 0.85
CA ALA A 397 24.43 -24.05 -0.31
C ALA A 397 22.93 -24.35 -0.24
N LYS A 398 22.53 -25.42 0.46
CA LYS A 398 21.10 -25.73 0.69
C LYS A 398 20.42 -24.72 1.62
N ILE A 399 21.19 -24.07 2.50
CA ILE A 399 20.72 -23.13 3.53
C ILE A 399 20.81 -21.68 3.04
N LEU A 400 21.77 -21.37 2.17
CA LEU A 400 22.01 -20.01 1.69
C LEU A 400 21.21 -19.66 0.42
N SER A 401 20.93 -18.36 0.24
CA SER A 401 20.44 -17.83 -1.04
C SER A 401 21.51 -17.93 -2.13
N PRO A 402 21.13 -18.04 -3.42
CA PRO A 402 22.12 -18.13 -4.51
C PRO A 402 23.15 -16.99 -4.52
N PRO A 403 22.77 -15.71 -4.29
CA PRO A 403 23.76 -14.65 -4.17
C PRO A 403 24.70 -14.80 -2.96
N MET A 404 24.18 -15.26 -1.82
CA MET A 404 24.97 -15.49 -0.61
C MET A 404 25.91 -16.69 -0.76
N GLN A 405 25.54 -17.70 -1.55
CA GLN A 405 26.41 -18.84 -1.88
C GLN A 405 27.70 -18.38 -2.57
N ASN A 406 27.58 -17.51 -3.58
CA ASN A 406 28.74 -16.97 -4.31
C ASN A 406 29.67 -16.18 -3.38
N ALA A 407 29.11 -15.32 -2.52
CA ALA A 407 29.89 -14.57 -1.54
C ALA A 407 30.60 -15.49 -0.54
N MET A 408 29.88 -16.49 -0.01
CA MET A 408 30.43 -17.43 0.96
C MET A 408 31.46 -18.38 0.37
N GLN A 409 31.36 -18.74 -0.91
CA GLN A 409 32.37 -19.57 -1.57
C GLN A 409 33.75 -18.89 -1.58
N VAL A 410 33.78 -17.57 -1.84
CA VAL A 410 35.00 -16.76 -1.81
C VAL A 410 35.55 -16.66 -0.39
N GLU A 411 34.69 -16.40 0.60
CA GLU A 411 35.11 -16.32 2.01
C GLU A 411 35.60 -17.65 2.57
N MET A 412 34.95 -18.76 2.23
CA MET A 412 35.40 -20.10 2.62
C MET A 412 36.77 -20.44 2.04
N ALA A 413 37.05 -20.06 0.79
CA ALA A 413 38.36 -20.25 0.18
C ALA A 413 39.45 -19.47 0.92
N LYS A 414 39.15 -18.24 1.37
CA LYS A 414 40.07 -17.45 2.21
C LYS A 414 40.28 -18.11 3.57
N LEU A 415 39.20 -18.48 4.27
CA LEU A 415 39.27 -19.11 5.59
C LEU A 415 40.06 -20.42 5.56
N LYS A 416 39.88 -21.24 4.51
CA LYS A 416 40.61 -22.50 4.33
C LYS A 416 42.11 -22.28 4.16
N ARG A 417 42.54 -21.16 3.57
CA ARG A 417 43.97 -20.78 3.47
C ARG A 417 44.54 -20.34 4.82
N MET A 418 43.71 -19.73 5.68
CA MET A 418 44.16 -19.22 6.98
C MET A 418 44.30 -20.34 8.03
N GLY A 419 43.45 -21.36 7.99
CA GLY A 419 43.51 -22.47 8.91
C GLY A 419 42.20 -23.25 8.99
N LYS A 420 42.08 -24.12 10.00
CA LYS A 420 40.87 -24.86 10.36
C LYS A 420 40.13 -24.13 11.47
N MET A 421 38.90 -23.73 11.16
CA MET A 421 38.01 -23.04 12.10
C MET A 421 37.27 -24.03 13.00
N TYR A 422 37.14 -23.68 14.28
CA TYR A 422 36.25 -24.34 15.23
C TYR A 422 35.29 -23.29 15.78
N TRP A 423 34.00 -23.57 15.65
CA TRP A 423 32.92 -22.74 16.15
C TRP A 423 32.05 -23.55 17.09
N LYS A 424 31.64 -22.95 18.21
CA LYS A 424 30.70 -23.56 19.15
C LYS A 424 29.71 -22.52 19.67
N SER A 425 28.43 -22.90 19.66
CA SER A 425 27.36 -22.13 20.31
C SER A 425 27.23 -22.55 21.77
N HIS A 426 27.13 -21.56 22.66
CA HIS A 426 26.93 -21.70 24.11
C HIS A 426 25.53 -21.23 24.53
N GLY A 427 24.58 -21.26 23.60
CA GLY A 427 23.20 -20.85 23.82
C GLY A 427 22.94 -19.36 23.60
N LYS A 428 21.70 -18.95 23.84
CA LYS A 428 21.22 -17.59 23.55
C LYS A 428 21.65 -16.63 24.65
N ALA A 429 22.26 -15.51 24.29
CA ALA A 429 22.57 -14.45 25.25
C ALA A 429 21.33 -13.59 25.56
N SER A 430 20.43 -13.41 24.58
CA SER A 430 19.13 -12.77 24.78
C SER A 430 18.07 -13.36 23.84
N LYS A 431 16.80 -13.01 24.07
CA LYS A 431 15.72 -13.36 23.15
C LYS A 431 15.99 -12.76 21.77
N THR A 432 15.92 -13.59 20.74
CA THR A 432 15.94 -13.15 19.34
C THR A 432 14.71 -12.28 19.04
N LYS A 433 14.82 -11.33 18.12
CA LYS A 433 13.74 -10.37 17.81
C LYS A 433 13.54 -10.23 16.32
N PHE A 434 12.27 -10.18 15.91
CA PHE A 434 11.91 -9.71 14.57
C PHE A 434 12.04 -8.20 14.54
N LEU A 435 12.84 -7.69 13.61
CA LEU A 435 13.06 -6.24 13.46
C LEU A 435 12.21 -5.68 12.32
N HIS A 436 12.30 -6.33 11.16
CA HIS A 436 11.69 -5.82 9.93
C HIS A 436 11.37 -6.96 8.97
N ALA A 437 10.39 -6.73 8.09
CA ALA A 437 10.06 -7.63 7.01
C ALA A 437 9.66 -6.85 5.77
N VAL A 438 10.06 -7.37 4.61
CA VAL A 438 9.85 -6.76 3.29
C VAL A 438 9.39 -7.82 2.30
N ILE A 439 8.55 -7.42 1.36
CA ILE A 439 8.18 -8.21 0.20
C ILE A 439 8.56 -7.45 -1.08
N ALA A 440 9.15 -8.16 -2.03
CA ALA A 440 9.37 -7.66 -3.38
C ALA A 440 8.86 -8.64 -4.42
N LYS A 441 8.65 -8.13 -5.62
CA LYS A 441 8.34 -8.93 -6.80
C LYS A 441 9.54 -8.94 -7.73
N THR A 442 9.71 -10.07 -8.41
CA THR A 442 10.63 -10.12 -9.55
C THR A 442 10.04 -9.31 -10.71
N PRO A 443 10.84 -8.67 -11.58
CA PRO A 443 10.33 -7.88 -12.72
C PRO A 443 9.30 -8.63 -13.58
N ASN A 444 9.48 -9.95 -13.74
CA ASN A 444 8.59 -10.80 -14.52
C ASN A 444 7.30 -11.20 -13.76
N GLN A 445 7.08 -10.68 -12.55
CA GLN A 445 5.95 -10.94 -11.64
C GLN A 445 5.69 -12.42 -11.26
N MET A 446 6.53 -13.34 -11.72
CA MET A 446 6.40 -14.78 -11.44
C MET A 446 6.79 -15.19 -10.01
N GLN A 447 7.56 -14.36 -9.31
CA GLN A 447 8.08 -14.68 -7.98
C GLN A 447 7.86 -13.52 -7.01
N GLU A 448 7.29 -13.84 -5.85
CA GLU A 448 7.27 -12.95 -4.67
C GLU A 448 8.36 -13.42 -3.70
N VAL A 449 9.26 -12.50 -3.35
CA VAL A 449 10.38 -12.76 -2.43
C VAL A 449 10.05 -12.08 -1.10
N PHE A 450 10.02 -12.86 -0.03
CA PHE A 450 9.79 -12.38 1.33
C PHE A 450 11.12 -12.35 2.07
N GLN A 451 11.47 -11.22 2.68
CA GLN A 451 12.68 -11.07 3.49
C GLN A 451 12.34 -10.65 4.91
N PHE A 452 12.98 -11.29 5.88
CA PHE A 452 12.82 -11.03 7.30
C PHE A 452 14.18 -10.73 7.93
N THR A 453 14.30 -9.60 8.60
CA THR A 453 15.50 -9.23 9.35
C THR A 453 15.29 -9.56 10.81
N MET A 454 16.23 -10.33 11.37
CA MET A 454 16.20 -10.77 12.75
C MET A 454 17.47 -10.40 13.49
N GLU A 455 17.29 -9.98 14.75
CA GLU A 455 18.36 -9.86 15.72
C GLU A 455 18.65 -11.24 16.32
N MET A 456 19.81 -11.78 16.02
CA MET A 456 20.38 -12.99 16.62
C MET A 456 21.34 -12.60 17.74
N ASN A 457 21.17 -13.17 18.93
CA ASN A 457 22.06 -12.89 20.05
C ASN A 457 22.47 -14.19 20.73
N TYR A 458 23.67 -14.66 20.40
CA TYR A 458 24.20 -15.95 20.85
C TYR A 458 25.54 -15.78 21.53
N ARG A 459 25.78 -16.61 22.54
CA ARG A 459 27.09 -16.79 23.14
C ARG A 459 27.87 -17.75 22.26
N GLN A 460 29.01 -17.34 21.75
CA GLN A 460 29.79 -18.11 20.78
C GLN A 460 31.27 -18.08 21.15
N SER A 461 31.97 -19.15 20.84
CA SER A 461 33.42 -19.23 20.88
C SER A 461 33.92 -19.64 19.49
N VAL A 462 34.91 -18.92 18.98
CA VAL A 462 35.51 -19.18 17.68
C VAL A 462 37.02 -19.19 17.84
N VAL A 463 37.67 -20.19 17.25
CA VAL A 463 39.12 -20.27 17.17
C VAL A 463 39.52 -20.78 15.78
N LEU A 464 40.62 -20.25 15.28
CA LEU A 464 41.20 -20.64 14.01
C LEU A 464 42.60 -21.18 14.26
N TYR A 465 42.82 -22.44 13.91
CA TYR A 465 44.15 -23.08 14.02
C TYR A 465 44.80 -23.20 12.65
N LYS A 466 46.07 -22.81 12.54
CA LYS A 466 46.91 -23.13 11.39
C LYS A 466 47.65 -24.42 11.67
N GLU A 467 47.38 -25.43 10.87
CA GLU A 467 48.07 -26.71 10.96
C GLU A 467 49.44 -26.60 10.28
N LYS A 468 50.51 -26.91 11.01
CA LYS A 468 51.86 -27.07 10.49
C LYS A 468 52.27 -28.53 10.65
N LYS A 469 52.66 -29.17 9.55
CA LYS A 469 53.28 -30.49 9.59
C LYS A 469 54.76 -30.31 9.94
N GLY A 470 55.17 -30.88 11.07
CA GLY A 470 56.57 -31.03 11.44
C GLY A 470 57.29 -32.01 10.52
N TRP A 471 58.62 -31.95 10.53
CA TRP A 471 59.45 -32.84 9.72
C TRP A 471 59.31 -34.33 10.13
N ASP A 472 58.91 -34.58 11.37
CA ASP A 472 58.61 -35.87 11.99
C ASP A 472 57.19 -36.39 11.70
N GLY A 473 56.40 -35.65 10.92
CA GLY A 473 55.00 -35.95 10.65
C GLY A 473 54.03 -35.56 11.77
N SER A 474 54.51 -34.97 12.87
CA SER A 474 53.65 -34.45 13.94
C SER A 474 52.86 -33.23 13.47
N LEU A 475 51.58 -33.19 13.84
CA LEU A 475 50.67 -32.08 13.52
C LEU A 475 50.66 -31.09 14.69
N SER A 476 51.37 -29.98 14.52
CA SER A 476 51.28 -28.84 15.44
C SER A 476 50.17 -27.89 14.99
N ARG A 477 49.44 -27.31 15.96
CA ARG A 477 48.34 -26.38 15.71
C ARG A 477 48.66 -25.05 16.35
N ASP A 478 48.93 -24.04 15.53
CA ASP A 478 49.15 -22.67 16.01
C ASP A 478 47.83 -21.91 15.97
N ILE A 479 47.49 -21.18 17.03
CA ILE A 479 46.32 -20.30 17.04
C ILE A 479 46.61 -19.09 16.15
N VAL A 480 45.83 -18.91 15.09
CA VAL A 480 45.90 -17.73 14.21
C VAL A 480 45.05 -16.60 14.76
N GLY A 481 43.91 -16.95 15.35
CA GLY A 481 42.97 -15.97 15.89
C GLY A 481 41.84 -16.62 16.67
N GLY A 482 41.27 -15.84 17.59
CA GLY A 482 40.20 -16.30 18.47
C GLY A 482 40.69 -17.09 19.68
N ASN A 483 39.75 -17.58 20.47
CA ASN A 483 40.01 -18.39 21.67
C ASN A 483 38.83 -19.34 21.88
N ALA A 484 39.11 -20.63 22.03
CA ALA A 484 38.11 -21.68 22.19
C ALA A 484 37.34 -21.57 23.52
N ASP A 485 38.01 -21.14 24.58
CA ASP A 485 37.46 -21.08 25.94
C ASP A 485 36.78 -19.74 26.22
N LYS A 486 37.07 -18.72 25.41
CA LYS A 486 36.47 -17.39 25.55
C LYS A 486 35.09 -17.35 24.91
N ILE A 487 34.07 -17.44 25.74
CA ILE A 487 32.67 -17.30 25.33
C ILE A 487 32.31 -15.82 25.20
N VAL A 488 31.97 -15.38 23.98
CA VAL A 488 31.61 -13.99 23.69
C VAL A 488 30.13 -13.90 23.28
N PRO A 489 29.32 -13.00 23.89
CA PRO A 489 27.98 -12.72 23.40
C PRO A 489 28.05 -11.86 22.13
N ILE A 490 27.62 -12.41 21.00
CA ILE A 490 27.61 -11.73 19.70
C ILE A 490 26.17 -11.42 19.30
N ARG A 491 25.93 -10.15 18.97
CA ARG A 491 24.68 -9.69 18.37
C ARG A 491 24.87 -9.50 16.87
N GLU A 492 24.09 -10.22 16.08
CA GLU A 492 24.11 -10.14 14.62
C GLU A 492 22.72 -9.89 14.06
N TYR A 493 22.67 -9.26 12.90
CA TYR A 493 21.42 -9.00 12.19
C TYR A 493 21.40 -9.83 10.91
N ILE A 494 20.61 -10.90 10.93
CA ILE A 494 20.57 -11.88 9.84
C ILE A 494 19.30 -11.67 9.04
N VAL A 495 19.44 -11.67 7.72
CA VAL A 495 18.34 -11.56 6.77
C VAL A 495 18.01 -12.95 6.24
N PHE A 496 16.77 -13.37 6.45
CA PHE A 496 16.22 -14.61 5.92
C PHE A 496 15.34 -14.29 4.73
N GLU A 497 15.33 -15.15 3.72
CA GLU A 497 14.46 -15.05 2.57
C GLU A 497 13.67 -16.32 2.30
N ARG A 498 12.49 -16.15 1.71
CA ARG A 498 11.70 -17.23 1.12
C ARG A 498 11.09 -16.74 -0.18
N ILE A 499 11.24 -17.55 -1.22
CA ILE A 499 10.78 -17.24 -2.57
C ILE A 499 9.54 -18.09 -2.87
N ILE A 500 8.44 -17.43 -3.21
CA ILE A 500 7.19 -18.05 -3.63
C ILE A 500 7.05 -17.84 -5.14
N THR A 501 6.93 -18.94 -5.87
CA THR A 501 6.82 -18.94 -7.33
C THR A 501 5.40 -19.27 -7.75
N TYR A 502 4.81 -18.45 -8.61
CA TYR A 502 3.46 -18.63 -9.14
C TYR A 502 3.49 -19.37 -10.48
N LYS A 503 2.41 -20.07 -10.81
CA LYS A 503 2.19 -20.60 -12.15
C LYS A 503 1.89 -19.41 -13.07
N GLU A 504 2.54 -19.35 -14.24
CA GLU A 504 2.14 -18.50 -15.37
C GLU A 504 1.89 -17.00 -15.07
N GLY A 505 2.89 -16.32 -14.51
CA GLY A 505 3.00 -14.85 -14.52
C GLY A 505 1.96 -14.05 -13.71
N SER A 506 0.88 -14.67 -13.25
CA SER A 506 -0.22 -14.02 -12.54
C SER A 506 -0.52 -14.70 -11.20
N ARG A 507 -0.99 -13.88 -10.24
CA ARG A 507 -1.38 -14.32 -8.89
C ARG A 507 -2.57 -15.29 -8.90
N ASP A 508 -3.40 -15.23 -9.93
CA ASP A 508 -4.66 -15.98 -10.02
C ASP A 508 -4.47 -17.39 -10.60
N ALA A 509 -3.33 -17.65 -11.24
CA ALA A 509 -2.99 -18.96 -11.82
C ALA A 509 -2.52 -19.99 -10.77
N GLY A 510 -2.41 -19.59 -9.49
CA GLY A 510 -2.04 -20.46 -8.38
C GLY A 510 -0.53 -20.55 -8.13
N ILE A 511 -0.15 -21.14 -6.99
CA ILE A 511 1.25 -21.24 -6.54
C ILE A 511 1.90 -22.50 -7.11
N LYS A 512 3.06 -22.37 -7.75
CA LYS A 512 3.88 -23.47 -8.27
C LYS A 512 4.77 -24.07 -7.19
N SER A 513 5.41 -23.23 -6.37
CA SER A 513 6.29 -23.66 -5.29
C SER A 513 6.36 -22.60 -4.19
N TYR A 514 6.43 -23.05 -2.94
CA TYR A 514 6.51 -22.19 -1.76
C TYR A 514 7.94 -21.89 -1.30
N GLY A 515 8.93 -22.64 -1.83
CA GLY A 515 10.32 -22.57 -1.40
C GLY A 515 10.54 -22.89 0.09
N ASN A 516 11.81 -23.06 0.47
CA ASN A 516 12.25 -23.13 1.87
C ASN A 516 12.86 -21.79 2.29
N TRP A 517 12.89 -21.54 3.59
CA TRP A 517 13.62 -20.43 4.18
C TRP A 517 15.12 -20.60 3.96
N ARG A 518 15.78 -19.52 3.56
CA ARG A 518 17.23 -19.45 3.33
C ARG A 518 17.80 -18.19 3.93
N ILE A 519 19.11 -18.17 4.15
CA ILE A 519 19.82 -16.98 4.63
C ILE A 519 20.27 -16.15 3.42
N ALA A 520 19.80 -14.91 3.36
CA ALA A 520 20.05 -13.99 2.25
C ALA A 520 21.26 -13.09 2.47
N GLY A 521 21.59 -12.80 3.73
CA GLY A 521 22.71 -11.94 4.06
C GLY A 521 22.80 -11.59 5.54
N LYS A 522 23.84 -10.80 5.86
CA LYS A 522 24.11 -10.23 7.18
C LYS A 522 24.13 -8.71 7.06
N LEU A 523 23.54 -8.03 8.04
CA LEU A 523 23.60 -6.57 8.17
C LEU A 523 24.51 -6.19 9.33
N GLU A 524 25.27 -5.12 9.13
CA GLU A 524 26.13 -4.53 10.14
C GLU A 524 25.55 -3.19 10.58
N HIS A 525 25.68 -2.89 11.88
CA HIS A 525 25.54 -1.51 12.30
C HIS A 525 26.80 -0.78 11.87
N HIS A 526 26.69 0.11 10.90
CA HIS A 526 27.69 1.14 10.72
C HIS A 526 27.65 2.01 11.98
N THR A 527 28.58 1.80 12.89
CA THR A 527 28.99 2.89 13.78
C THR A 527 29.54 3.97 12.86
N PRO A 528 29.00 5.20 12.85
CA PRO A 528 29.69 6.28 12.17
C PRO A 528 31.09 6.33 12.78
N SER A 529 32.12 6.07 11.98
CA SER A 529 33.48 6.37 12.40
C SER A 529 33.48 7.85 12.76
N LEU A 530 33.96 8.17 13.96
CA LEU A 530 34.16 9.55 14.42
C LEU A 530 35.21 10.29 13.58
N ASP A 531 35.74 9.66 12.53
CA ASP A 531 36.63 10.23 11.54
C ASP A 531 35.89 10.24 10.19
N THR A 532 35.24 11.37 9.88
CA THR A 532 35.29 12.09 8.58
C THR A 532 34.14 13.11 8.49
N HIS A 533 34.54 14.39 8.51
CA HIS A 533 33.82 15.64 8.19
C HIS A 533 32.79 16.21 9.17
#